data_AF-A0A1T4SQK5-F1
#
_entry.id   AF-A0A1T4SQK5-F1
#
_cell.length_a   1.000
_cell.length_b   1.000
_cell.length_c   1.000
_cell.angle_alpha   90.00
_cell.angle_beta   90.00
_cell.angle_gamma   90.00
#
_symmetry.space_group_name_H-M   'P 1'
#
loop_
_entity.id
_entity.type
_entity.pdbx_description
1 polymer ?
#
loop_
_entity_poly.entity_id
_entity_poly.type
_entity_poly.pdbx_seq_one_letter_code
_entity_poly.pdbx_strand_id
1 'polypeptide(L)'
;MVVYPYAVFFSFEQTDGQLEQALNRHGLQYHNGMSLKGAGKCLVVQDDMFCLVRLRYYPDNADDIGTLTHEVLHAVAQTFNDMGLCLNEGSEEAYAYMTGYLIREVYKNL
;
A
#
# COMPACT_ATOMS: atom_id res chain seq x y z
N MET A 1 5.23 -25.09 4.97
CA MET A 1 3.99 -24.29 4.85
C MET A 1 4.41 -22.91 4.39
N VAL A 2 3.89 -22.45 3.25
CA VAL A 2 4.25 -21.15 2.66
C VAL A 2 2.93 -20.46 2.31
N VAL A 3 2.58 -19.41 3.06
CA VAL A 3 1.40 -18.57 2.82
C VAL A 3 1.89 -17.23 2.30
N TYR A 4 1.50 -16.86 1.08
CA TYR A 4 1.64 -15.52 0.51
C TYR A 4 0.38 -15.28 -0.33
N PRO A 5 -0.49 -14.35 0.07
CA PRO A 5 -0.34 -12.97 -0.38
C PRO A 5 -0.51 -11.95 0.76
N TYR A 6 0.28 -10.87 0.71
CA TYR A 6 0.08 -9.71 1.56
C TYR A 6 -1.20 -8.99 1.13
N ALA A 7 -2.11 -8.78 2.08
CA ALA A 7 -3.19 -7.84 1.84
C ALA A 7 -2.58 -6.43 1.66
N VAL A 8 -3.00 -5.74 0.62
CA VAL A 8 -2.67 -4.32 0.43
C VAL A 8 -3.95 -3.53 0.67
N PHE A 9 -3.98 -2.78 1.76
CA PHE A 9 -5.09 -1.90 2.11
C PHE A 9 -4.80 -0.49 1.64
N PHE A 10 -5.83 0.20 1.18
CA PHE A 10 -5.76 1.60 0.76
C PHE A 10 -6.64 2.48 1.64
N SER A 11 -6.11 3.62 2.06
CA SER A 11 -6.80 4.64 2.86
C SER A 11 -6.60 6.00 2.20
N PHE A 12 -7.63 6.50 1.51
CA PHE A 12 -7.64 7.81 0.86
C PHE A 12 -8.49 8.79 1.66
N GLU A 13 -8.00 10.01 1.87
CA GLU A 13 -8.74 11.10 2.53
C GLU A 13 -9.31 10.73 3.92
N GLN A 14 -8.73 9.72 4.57
CA GLN A 14 -9.16 9.25 5.88
C GLN A 14 -8.29 9.86 6.99
N THR A 15 -8.96 10.48 7.96
CA THR A 15 -8.35 10.80 9.26
C THR A 15 -7.90 9.53 9.98
N ASP A 16 -6.98 9.66 10.92
CA ASP A 16 -6.50 8.52 11.72
C ASP A 16 -7.64 7.81 12.46
N GLY A 17 -8.64 8.55 12.97
CA GLY A 17 -9.81 7.97 13.63
C GLY A 17 -10.75 7.23 12.66
N GLN A 18 -10.91 7.71 11.42
CA GLN A 18 -11.68 6.98 10.41
C GLN A 18 -10.97 5.70 9.97
N LEU A 19 -9.65 5.74 9.82
CA LEU A 19 -8.85 4.55 9.53
C LEU A 19 -8.97 3.53 10.66
N GLU A 20 -8.83 3.94 11.92
CA GLU A 20 -8.98 3.06 13.07
C GLU A 20 -10.34 2.36 13.09
N GLN A 21 -11.43 3.10 12.84
CA GLN A 21 -12.76 2.50 12.72
C GLN A 21 -12.85 1.51 11.55
N ALA A 22 -12.23 1.81 10.41
CA ALA A 22 -12.23 0.91 9.26
C ALA A 22 -11.45 -0.38 9.55
N LEU A 23 -10.27 -0.29 10.15
CA LEU A 23 -9.45 -1.44 10.56
C LEU A 23 -10.20 -2.32 11.56
N ASN A 24 -10.86 -1.72 12.56
CA ASN A 24 -11.65 -2.45 13.55
C ASN A 24 -12.78 -3.27 12.91
N ARG A 25 -13.41 -2.79 11.82
CA ARG A 25 -14.43 -3.57 11.07
C ARG A 25 -13.85 -4.80 10.37
N HIS A 26 -12.55 -4.81 10.10
CA HIS A 26 -11.82 -5.94 9.55
C HIS A 26 -11.11 -6.78 10.63
N GLY A 27 -11.31 -6.46 11.91
CA GLY A 27 -10.63 -7.14 13.02
C GLY A 27 -9.14 -6.80 13.15
N LEU A 28 -8.68 -5.73 12.50
CA LEU A 28 -7.29 -5.27 12.52
C LEU A 28 -7.11 -4.13 13.53
N GLN A 29 -5.92 -4.01 14.11
CA GLN A 29 -5.63 -2.99 15.12
C GLN A 29 -4.93 -1.78 14.53
N TYR A 30 -5.33 -0.58 14.96
CA TYR A 30 -4.62 0.64 14.64
C TYR A 30 -3.35 0.79 15.48
N HIS A 31 -2.28 1.29 14.87
CA HIS A 31 -1.01 1.56 15.55
C HIS A 31 -0.54 2.98 15.26
N ASN A 32 0.18 3.61 16.19
CA ASN A 32 0.74 4.96 16.02
C ASN A 32 1.62 5.09 14.77
N GLY A 33 2.27 4.00 14.36
CA GLY A 33 3.04 3.91 13.14
C GLY A 33 2.22 4.12 11.86
N MET A 34 0.89 3.99 11.90
CA MET A 34 -0.01 4.16 10.75
C MET A 34 -0.37 5.61 10.48
N SER A 35 -0.15 6.53 11.44
CA SER A 35 -0.48 7.95 11.30
C SER A 35 0.25 8.61 10.10
N LEU A 36 -0.45 9.52 9.41
CA LEU A 36 -0.02 10.13 8.15
C LEU A 36 0.57 11.54 8.37
N LYS A 37 1.90 11.64 8.33
CA LYS A 37 2.62 12.93 8.54
C LYS A 37 2.93 13.70 7.24
N GLY A 38 2.88 13.04 6.08
CA GLY A 38 3.12 13.63 4.75
C GLY A 38 1.94 13.42 3.79
N ALA A 39 2.18 13.62 2.49
CA ALA A 39 1.17 13.46 1.43
C ALA A 39 0.74 11.99 1.24
N GLY A 40 1.70 11.07 1.31
CA GLY A 40 1.51 9.62 1.18
C GLY A 40 2.33 8.84 2.23
N LYS A 41 2.00 7.54 2.36
CA LYS A 41 2.74 6.55 3.17
C LYS A 41 2.34 5.11 2.85
N CYS A 42 3.28 4.20 2.53
CA CYS A 42 3.11 2.75 2.80
C CYS A 42 3.72 2.39 4.15
N LEU A 43 2.99 1.57 4.90
CA LEU A 43 3.48 0.93 6.11
C LEU A 43 3.24 -0.58 6.01
N VAL A 44 4.28 -1.36 6.30
CA VAL A 44 4.17 -2.81 6.48
C VAL A 44 3.83 -3.09 7.94
N VAL A 45 2.71 -3.76 8.17
CA VAL A 45 2.25 -4.17 9.49
C VAL A 45 2.56 -5.65 9.63
N GLN A 46 3.65 -5.96 10.35
CA GLN A 46 4.18 -7.32 10.43
C GLN A 46 3.29 -8.26 11.26
N ASP A 47 2.75 -7.77 12.38
CA ASP A 47 1.93 -8.57 13.29
C ASP A 47 0.65 -9.11 12.62
N ASP A 48 0.08 -8.31 11.71
CA ASP A 48 -1.16 -8.62 10.97
C ASP A 48 -0.93 -8.98 9.48
N MET A 49 0.34 -9.01 9.03
CA MET A 49 0.79 -9.33 7.67
C MET A 49 0.08 -8.59 6.51
N PHE A 50 0.07 -7.25 6.54
CA PHE A 50 -0.44 -6.41 5.43
C PHE A 50 0.44 -5.16 5.16
N CYS A 51 0.42 -4.59 3.94
CA CYS A 51 0.82 -3.17 3.74
C CYS A 51 -0.44 -2.30 3.72
N LEU A 52 -0.35 -1.17 4.39
CA LEU A 52 -1.30 -0.08 4.30
C LEU A 52 -0.70 1.05 3.49
N VAL A 53 -1.31 1.38 2.35
CA VAL A 53 -1.03 2.58 1.57
C VAL A 53 -2.03 3.67 1.97
N ARG A 54 -1.53 4.83 2.41
CA ARG A 54 -2.35 5.98 2.80
C ARG A 54 -1.98 7.20 1.98
N LEU A 55 -3.00 7.92 1.50
CA LEU A 55 -2.86 9.25 0.92
C LEU A 55 -3.84 10.23 1.58
N ARG A 56 -3.47 11.50 1.69
CA ARG A 56 -4.34 12.56 2.28
C ARG A 56 -5.54 12.93 1.42
N TYR A 57 -5.52 12.55 0.16
CA TYR A 57 -6.46 12.97 -0.86
C TYR A 57 -6.68 11.82 -1.84
N TYR A 58 -7.75 11.93 -2.62
CA TYR A 58 -7.90 11.12 -3.82
C TYR A 58 -6.94 11.61 -4.90
N PRO A 59 -6.25 10.71 -5.61
CA PRO A 59 -5.29 11.12 -6.62
C PRO A 59 -6.00 11.62 -7.88
N ASP A 60 -5.99 12.93 -8.09
CA ASP A 60 -6.76 13.59 -9.17
C ASP A 60 -5.90 14.28 -10.23
N ASN A 61 -4.61 14.50 -9.97
CA ASN A 61 -3.66 15.09 -10.89
C ASN A 61 -2.37 14.28 -11.01
N ALA A 62 -1.49 14.67 -11.93
CA ALA A 62 -0.25 13.94 -12.21
C ALA A 62 0.68 13.82 -10.99
N ASP A 63 0.77 14.85 -10.15
CA ASP A 63 1.62 14.84 -8.95
C ASP A 63 1.07 13.87 -7.89
N ASP A 64 -0.26 13.82 -7.76
CA ASP A 64 -0.94 12.90 -6.86
C ASP A 64 -0.81 11.45 -7.33
N ILE A 65 -0.91 11.23 -8.65
CA ILE A 65 -0.65 9.92 -9.27
C ILE A 65 0.79 9.49 -9.03
N GLY A 66 1.74 10.41 -9.15
CA GLY A 66 3.14 10.16 -8.83
C GLY A 66 3.33 9.73 -7.37
N THR A 67 2.63 10.40 -6.45
CA THR A 67 2.64 10.07 -5.02
C THR A 67 2.04 8.69 -4.76
N LEU A 68 0.87 8.37 -5.35
CA LEU A 68 0.27 7.04 -5.25
C LEU A 68 1.22 5.97 -5.79
N THR A 69 1.81 6.21 -6.97
CA THR A 69 2.73 5.27 -7.61
C THR A 69 3.94 4.99 -6.74
N HIS A 70 4.50 6.02 -6.11
CA HIS A 70 5.61 5.90 -5.16
C HIS A 70 5.26 5.00 -3.97
N GLU A 71 4.12 5.24 -3.31
CA GLU A 71 3.72 4.47 -2.14
C GLU A 71 3.33 3.03 -2.50
N VAL A 72 2.69 2.81 -3.66
CA VAL A 72 2.41 1.46 -4.18
C VAL A 72 3.70 0.72 -4.49
N LEU A 73 4.71 1.39 -5.06
CA LEU A 73 6.00 0.77 -5.33
C LEU A 73 6.67 0.27 -4.05
N HIS A 74 6.57 0.99 -2.93
CA HIS A 74 7.04 0.49 -1.63
C HIS A 74 6.32 -0.79 -1.20
N ALA A 75 5.00 -0.85 -1.39
CA ALA A 75 4.22 -2.05 -1.08
C ALA A 75 4.63 -3.26 -1.95
N VAL A 76 4.82 -3.04 -3.25
CA VAL A 76 5.31 -4.06 -4.19
C VAL A 76 6.72 -4.50 -3.82
N ALA A 77 7.60 -3.56 -3.52
CA ALA A 77 8.99 -3.85 -3.18
C ALA A 77 9.10 -4.70 -1.92
N GLN A 78 8.32 -4.40 -0.89
CA GLN A 78 8.25 -5.25 0.29
C GLN A 78 7.73 -6.65 -0.07
N THR A 79 6.60 -6.71 -0.76
CA THR A 79 5.95 -7.99 -1.12
C THR A 79 6.90 -8.91 -1.87
N PHE A 80 7.61 -8.38 -2.87
CA PHE A 80 8.57 -9.15 -3.65
C PHE A 80 9.83 -9.49 -2.89
N ASN A 81 10.35 -8.58 -2.06
CA ASN A 81 11.48 -8.88 -1.18
C ASN A 81 11.16 -10.05 -0.23
N ASP A 82 9.95 -10.09 0.33
CA ASP A 82 9.50 -11.19 1.20
C ASP A 82 9.31 -12.51 0.44
N MET A 83 9.08 -12.46 -0.87
CA MET A 83 9.07 -13.60 -1.78
C MET A 83 10.48 -13.99 -2.29
N GLY A 84 11.53 -13.25 -1.89
CA GLY A 84 12.91 -13.45 -2.34
C GLY A 84 13.21 -12.91 -3.75
N LEU A 85 12.30 -12.11 -4.32
CA LEU A 85 12.50 -11.44 -5.60
C LEU A 85 13.03 -10.02 -5.37
N CYS A 86 14.34 -9.84 -5.51
CA CYS A 86 14.97 -8.52 -5.41
C CYS A 86 14.80 -7.71 -6.69
N LEU A 87 14.69 -6.39 -6.59
CA LEU A 87 14.68 -5.49 -7.75
C LEU A 87 16.05 -5.48 -8.45
N ASN A 88 16.06 -5.91 -9.72
CA ASN A 88 17.21 -5.89 -10.62
C ASN A 88 16.71 -5.92 -12.08
N GLU A 89 17.62 -5.85 -13.06
CA GLU A 89 17.27 -5.86 -14.50
C GLU A 89 16.43 -7.07 -14.93
N GLY A 90 16.58 -8.22 -14.27
CA GLY A 90 15.80 -9.43 -14.57
C GLY A 90 14.42 -9.47 -13.91
N SER A 91 14.13 -8.57 -12.97
CA SER A 91 12.86 -8.54 -12.22
C SER A 91 12.10 -7.23 -12.34
N GLU A 92 12.67 -6.18 -12.94
CA GLU A 92 12.07 -4.85 -13.06
C GLU A 92 10.68 -4.89 -13.73
N GLU A 93 10.49 -5.75 -14.72
CA GLU A 93 9.19 -5.91 -15.37
C GLU A 93 8.12 -6.41 -14.40
N ALA A 94 8.46 -7.38 -13.53
CA ALA A 94 7.53 -7.87 -12.52
C ALA A 94 7.11 -6.74 -11.57
N TYR A 95 8.06 -5.91 -11.15
CA TYR A 95 7.79 -4.74 -10.30
C TYR A 95 6.87 -3.73 -11.00
N ALA A 96 7.15 -3.43 -12.27
CA ALA A 96 6.35 -2.51 -13.07
C ALA A 96 4.92 -3.03 -13.27
N TYR A 97 4.76 -4.30 -13.61
CA TYR A 97 3.44 -4.91 -13.81
C TYR A 97 2.62 -4.98 -12.53
N MET A 98 3.23 -5.36 -11.40
CA MET A 98 2.52 -5.42 -10.12
C MET A 98 2.13 -4.03 -9.63
N THR A 99 3.02 -3.04 -9.79
CA THR A 99 2.71 -1.63 -9.48
C THR A 99 1.54 -1.14 -10.32
N GLY A 100 1.58 -1.36 -11.64
CA GLY A 100 0.50 -0.99 -12.54
C GLY A 100 -0.81 -1.73 -12.26
N TYR A 101 -0.75 -3.00 -11.83
CA TYR A 101 -1.92 -3.77 -11.40
C TYR A 101 -2.57 -3.15 -10.17
N LEU A 102 -1.82 -2.87 -9.10
CA LEU A 102 -2.36 -2.29 -7.87
C LEU A 102 -2.94 -0.89 -8.09
N ILE A 103 -2.25 -0.05 -8.88
CA ILE A 103 -2.78 1.28 -9.24
C ILE A 103 -4.10 1.14 -10.00
N ARG A 104 -4.20 0.20 -10.95
CA ARG A 104 -5.44 -0.06 -11.67
C ARG A 104 -6.57 -0.53 -10.76
N GLU A 105 -6.27 -1.41 -9.80
CA GLU A 105 -7.27 -1.86 -8.81
C GLU A 105 -7.75 -0.70 -7.93
N VAL A 106 -6.88 0.25 -7.56
CA VAL A 106 -7.30 1.49 -6.89
C VAL A 106 -8.34 2.22 -7.74
N TYR A 107 -8.02 2.54 -9.00
CA TYR A 107 -8.93 3.30 -9.88
C TYR A 107 -10.24 2.59 -10.23
N LYS A 108 -10.32 1.27 -10.11
CA LYS A 108 -11.60 0.53 -10.26
C LYS A 108 -12.54 0.69 -9.06
N ASN A 109 -11.97 1.01 -7.89
CA ASN A 109 -12.69 1.10 -6.62
C ASN A 109 -12.81 2.54 -6.11
N LEU A 110 -12.31 3.52 -6.88
CA LEU A 110 -12.60 4.95 -6.74
C LEU A 110 -13.90 5.30 -7.48
#